data_AF-A0A834XRT6-F1
#
_entry.id   AF-A0A834XRT6-F1
#
_cell.length_a   1.000
_cell.length_b   1.000
_cell.length_c   1.000
_cell.angle_alpha   90.00
_cell.angle_beta   90.00
_cell.angle_gamma   90.00
#
_symmetry.space_group_name_H-M   'P 1'
#
loop_
_entity.id
_entity.type
_entity.pdbx_description
1 polymer ?
#
loop_
_entity_poly.entity_id
_entity_poly.type
_entity_poly.pdbx_seq_one_letter_code
_entity_poly.pdbx_strand_id
1 'polypeptide(L)'
;MNFGKNIILSDQKQLYSKMKKSSGSSMGPDSAMDLEDRDPNNLNDHLQVNFNEVIGEPDNIRSPECAWRLSRSCFNFSKGCCYISLSIFIAPICALFFGLAFACMSFQHIWCLGPLFKIWKISCNSVRSFFVVFANSLIRPCMESLGYFFYNIRVQNQKIPDNIHFKNEAFIV
;
A
#
# COMPACT_ATOMS: atom_id res chain seq x y z
N MET A 1 -3.01 -58.01 27.17
CA MET A 1 -2.07 -57.31 28.09
C MET A 1 -1.35 -56.10 27.45
N ASN A 2 -1.86 -55.50 26.36
CA ASN A 2 -1.21 -54.39 25.62
C ASN A 2 -1.96 -53.04 25.68
N PHE A 3 -3.14 -52.99 26.32
CA PHE A 3 -3.94 -51.77 26.36
C PHE A 3 -3.42 -50.75 27.38
N GLY A 4 -3.00 -51.22 28.58
CA GLY A 4 -2.45 -50.36 29.62
C GLY A 4 -1.11 -49.70 29.28
N LYS A 5 -0.26 -50.34 28.45
CA LYS A 5 1.05 -49.76 28.06
C LYS A 5 0.91 -48.54 27.15
N ASN A 6 -0.12 -48.49 26.31
CA ASN A 6 -0.35 -47.37 25.40
C ASN A 6 -0.85 -46.11 26.14
N ILE A 7 -1.69 -46.30 27.15
CA ILE A 7 -2.24 -45.21 27.98
C ILE A 7 -1.13 -44.50 28.78
N ILE A 8 -0.21 -45.26 29.37
CA ILE A 8 0.91 -44.70 30.14
C ILE A 8 1.90 -43.95 29.23
N LEU A 9 2.08 -44.41 27.98
CA LEU A 9 2.97 -43.75 27.01
C LEU A 9 2.39 -42.42 26.50
N SER A 10 1.05 -42.34 26.33
CA SER A 10 0.36 -41.10 25.96
C SER A 10 0.42 -40.06 27.08
N ASP A 11 0.22 -40.47 28.34
CA ASP A 11 0.32 -39.56 29.50
C ASP A 11 1.74 -39.03 29.68
N GLN A 12 2.76 -39.87 29.49
CA GLN A 12 4.16 -39.45 29.54
C GLN A 12 4.52 -38.44 28.43
N LYS A 13 4.01 -38.62 27.20
CA LYS A 13 4.19 -37.64 26.13
C LYS A 13 3.52 -36.30 26.45
N GLN A 14 2.37 -36.34 27.12
CA GLN A 14 1.64 -35.14 27.49
C GLN A 14 2.31 -34.39 28.66
N LEU A 15 2.89 -35.13 29.62
CA LEU A 15 3.71 -34.57 30.69
C LEU A 15 5.00 -33.94 30.16
N TYR A 16 5.68 -34.61 29.22
CA TYR A 16 6.91 -34.09 28.62
C TYR A 16 6.66 -32.81 27.78
N SER A 17 5.55 -32.74 27.03
CA SER A 17 5.18 -31.55 26.29
C SER A 17 4.75 -30.38 27.21
N LYS A 18 4.08 -30.69 28.33
CA LYS A 18 3.71 -29.71 29.35
C LYS A 18 4.93 -29.17 30.12
N MET A 19 5.92 -30.00 30.43
CA MET A 19 7.18 -29.57 31.05
C MET A 19 8.02 -28.70 30.11
N LYS A 20 8.10 -29.05 28.81
CA LYS A 20 8.81 -28.21 27.81
C LYS A 20 8.17 -26.82 27.65
N LYS A 21 6.85 -26.72 27.81
CA LYS A 21 6.12 -25.43 27.79
C LYS A 21 6.34 -24.59 29.06
N SER A 22 6.74 -25.20 30.18
CA SER A 22 6.91 -24.53 31.48
C SER A 22 8.34 -24.11 31.81
N SER A 23 9.37 -24.76 31.24
CA SER A 23 10.78 -24.46 31.55
C SER A 23 11.43 -23.39 30.65
N GLY A 24 10.62 -22.66 29.86
CA GLY A 24 11.08 -21.64 28.92
C GLY A 24 10.41 -20.29 29.09
N SER A 25 10.28 -19.78 30.32
CA SER A 25 10.17 -18.34 30.63
C SER A 25 9.87 -18.18 32.12
N SER A 26 10.84 -17.72 32.90
CA SER A 26 10.61 -17.28 34.28
C SER A 26 11.37 -15.98 34.50
N MET A 27 10.68 -14.87 34.23
CA MET A 27 10.84 -13.61 34.96
C MET A 27 9.49 -12.87 34.92
N GLY A 28 8.75 -12.97 36.03
CA GLY A 28 7.77 -12.00 36.56
C GLY A 28 6.50 -11.67 35.75
N PRO A 29 5.28 -11.97 36.26
CA PRO A 29 4.04 -11.49 35.69
C PRO A 29 3.60 -10.18 36.36
N ASP A 30 4.35 -9.08 36.19
CA ASP A 30 3.94 -7.74 36.66
C ASP A 30 4.46 -6.65 35.71
N SER A 31 4.07 -6.76 34.44
CA SER A 31 3.93 -5.66 33.45
C SER A 31 3.84 -6.29 32.06
N ALA A 32 2.69 -6.87 31.76
CA ALA A 32 2.22 -6.88 30.38
C ALA A 32 1.90 -5.42 30.00
N MET A 33 2.93 -4.58 29.90
CA MET A 33 2.87 -3.47 28.97
C MET A 33 2.66 -4.15 27.62
N ASP A 34 1.50 -3.91 27.03
CA ASP A 34 1.23 -4.25 25.64
C ASP A 34 2.43 -3.72 24.84
N LEU A 35 3.32 -4.63 24.42
CA LEU A 35 4.50 -4.26 23.66
C LEU A 35 3.98 -3.87 22.29
N GLU A 36 3.67 -2.59 22.13
CA GLU A 36 3.16 -2.01 20.89
C GLU A 36 4.03 -2.49 19.73
N ASP A 37 3.38 -3.11 18.74
CA ASP A 37 4.05 -3.57 17.54
C ASP A 37 4.67 -2.36 16.83
N ARG A 38 6.00 -2.34 16.78
CA ARG A 38 6.76 -1.23 16.20
C ARG A 38 6.81 -1.30 14.67
N ASP A 39 6.34 -2.39 14.07
CA ASP A 39 6.25 -2.57 12.62
C ASP A 39 4.90 -3.20 12.20
N PRO A 40 3.77 -2.51 12.42
CA PRO A 40 2.43 -3.07 12.16
C PRO A 40 2.14 -3.32 10.68
N ASN A 41 2.93 -2.73 9.78
CA ASN A 41 2.81 -2.93 8.32
C ASN A 41 3.84 -3.92 7.77
N ASN A 42 4.64 -4.52 8.65
CA ASN A 42 5.68 -5.48 8.32
C ASN A 42 6.62 -5.02 7.20
N LEU A 43 7.07 -3.76 7.27
CA LEU A 43 7.95 -3.16 6.28
C LEU A 43 9.36 -3.78 6.33
N ASN A 44 9.75 -4.35 7.47
CA ASN A 44 11.09 -4.82 7.76
C ASN A 44 11.24 -6.35 7.75
N ASP A 45 10.30 -7.07 7.13
CA ASP A 45 10.33 -8.53 7.02
C ASP A 45 11.68 -9.07 6.47
N HIS A 46 12.24 -8.35 5.50
CA HIS A 46 13.52 -8.67 4.87
C HIS A 46 14.74 -8.52 5.79
N LEU A 47 14.62 -7.81 6.93
CA LEU A 47 15.71 -7.61 7.90
C LEU A 47 15.77 -8.72 8.96
N GLN A 48 14.82 -9.66 8.95
CA GLN A 48 14.76 -10.80 9.87
C GLN A 48 15.74 -11.91 9.48
N VAL A 49 17.03 -11.59 9.49
CA VAL A 49 18.09 -12.56 9.15
C VAL A 49 18.35 -13.52 10.32
N ASN A 50 18.18 -14.82 10.05
CA ASN A 50 18.46 -15.88 11.02
C ASN A 50 19.89 -16.42 10.91
N PHE A 51 20.45 -16.89 12.03
CA PHE A 51 21.78 -17.51 12.06
C PHE A 51 21.91 -18.68 11.06
N ASN A 52 20.86 -19.48 10.88
CA ASN A 52 20.85 -20.60 9.91
C ASN A 52 20.93 -20.14 8.45
N GLU A 53 20.44 -18.94 8.14
CA GLU A 53 20.47 -18.41 6.77
C GLU A 53 21.85 -17.84 6.42
N VAL A 54 22.63 -17.44 7.42
CA VAL A 54 23.96 -16.86 7.24
C VAL A 54 25.08 -17.91 7.33
N ILE A 55 25.02 -18.80 8.32
CA ILE A 55 26.09 -19.77 8.66
C ILE A 55 25.57 -21.21 8.58
N GLY A 56 24.46 -21.46 7.87
CA GLY A 56 23.89 -22.80 7.73
C GLY A 56 24.86 -23.81 7.13
N GLU A 57 25.30 -24.78 7.93
CA GLU A 57 26.15 -25.86 7.44
C GLU A 57 25.34 -26.90 6.62
N PRO A 58 25.92 -27.47 5.54
CA PRO A 58 25.26 -28.50 4.74
C PRO A 58 25.15 -29.83 5.50
N ASP A 59 24.17 -30.67 5.15
CA ASP A 59 23.85 -31.91 5.88
C ASP A 59 24.99 -32.93 5.99
N ASN A 60 26.00 -32.83 5.12
CA ASN A 60 27.11 -33.76 5.06
C ASN A 60 28.30 -33.40 5.98
N ILE A 61 28.38 -32.16 6.49
CA ILE A 61 29.48 -31.68 7.34
C ILE A 61 28.88 -30.88 8.50
N ARG A 62 28.93 -31.43 9.71
CA ARG A 62 28.33 -30.83 10.91
C ARG A 62 29.40 -30.47 11.94
N SER A 63 29.42 -29.21 12.38
CA SER A 63 30.22 -28.78 13.53
C SER A 63 29.74 -29.42 14.83
N PRO A 64 30.61 -29.51 15.85
CA PRO A 64 30.22 -29.98 17.18
C PRO A 64 29.05 -29.17 17.76
N GLU A 65 28.06 -29.86 18.36
CA GLU A 65 26.84 -29.24 18.92
C GLU A 65 27.11 -28.10 19.91
N CYS A 66 28.19 -28.20 20.68
CA CYS A 66 28.59 -27.14 21.63
C CYS A 66 29.04 -25.87 20.89
N ALA A 67 29.88 -26.00 19.87
CA ALA A 67 30.38 -24.88 19.07
C ALA A 67 29.24 -24.22 18.30
N TRP A 68 28.32 -25.04 17.75
CA TRP A 68 27.14 -24.59 17.02
C TRP A 68 26.15 -23.79 17.89
N ARG A 69 25.91 -24.23 19.13
CA ARG A 69 25.04 -23.51 20.07
C ARG A 69 25.66 -22.21 20.57
N LEU A 70 26.97 -22.22 20.85
CA LEU A 70 27.69 -21.04 21.31
C LEU A 70 27.73 -19.96 20.23
N SER A 71 28.08 -20.33 18.99
CA SER A 71 28.13 -19.39 17.86
C SER A 71 26.75 -18.78 17.58
N ARG A 72 25.68 -19.60 17.62
CA ARG A 72 24.30 -19.12 17.50
C ARG A 72 23.91 -18.12 18.59
N SER A 73 24.25 -18.41 19.84
CA SER A 73 23.94 -17.52 20.96
C SER A 73 24.73 -16.22 20.88
N CYS A 74 26.02 -16.30 20.55
CA CYS A 74 26.90 -15.14 20.41
C CYS A 74 26.44 -14.23 19.26
N PHE A 75 26.06 -14.82 18.11
CA PHE A 75 25.54 -14.07 16.97
C PHE A 75 24.25 -13.31 17.31
N ASN A 76 23.27 -13.99 17.91
CA ASN A 76 22.01 -13.35 18.29
C ASN A 76 22.21 -12.26 19.35
N PHE A 77 23.07 -12.52 20.33
CA PHE A 77 23.39 -11.53 21.36
C PHE A 77 24.09 -10.31 20.79
N SER A 78 25.11 -10.50 19.93
CA SER A 78 25.85 -9.41 19.30
C SER A 78 24.93 -8.56 18.40
N LYS A 79 24.09 -9.20 17.57
CA LYS A 79 23.10 -8.53 16.72
C LYS A 79 22.12 -7.70 17.56
N GLY A 80 21.58 -8.29 18.62
CA GLY A 80 20.64 -7.61 19.52
C GLY A 80 21.29 -6.44 20.24
N CYS A 81 22.45 -6.65 20.85
CA CYS A 81 23.17 -5.63 21.61
C CYS A 81 23.54 -4.43 20.73
N CYS A 82 24.15 -4.67 19.56
CA CYS A 82 24.51 -3.62 18.62
C CYS A 82 23.28 -2.83 18.14
N TYR A 83 22.20 -3.54 17.75
CA TYR A 83 20.96 -2.91 17.32
C TYR A 83 20.34 -2.04 18.42
N ILE A 84 20.30 -2.54 19.66
CA ILE A 84 19.75 -1.80 20.80
C ILE A 84 20.61 -0.56 21.09
N SER A 85 21.93 -0.71 21.15
CA SER A 85 22.83 0.42 21.37
C SER A 85 22.67 1.50 20.30
N LEU A 86 22.70 1.12 19.02
CA LEU A 86 22.51 2.07 17.92
C LEU A 86 21.13 2.73 18.00
N SER A 87 20.09 1.97 18.31
CA SER A 87 18.72 2.49 18.43
C SER A 87 18.61 3.51 19.57
N ILE A 88 19.24 3.26 20.72
CA ILE A 88 19.21 4.19 21.87
C ILE A 88 19.86 5.53 21.54
N PHE A 89 20.94 5.54 20.75
CA PHE A 89 21.63 6.80 20.39
C PHE A 89 21.02 7.47 19.16
N ILE A 90 20.76 6.71 18.10
CA ILE A 90 20.36 7.25 16.80
C ILE A 90 18.87 7.62 16.81
N ALA A 91 17.99 6.82 17.42
CA ALA A 91 16.56 7.10 17.41
C ALA A 91 16.20 8.48 18.00
N PRO A 92 16.69 8.90 19.19
CA PRO A 92 16.36 10.22 19.72
C PRO A 92 16.96 11.36 18.88
N ILE A 93 18.17 11.20 18.34
CA ILE A 93 18.80 12.22 17.47
C ILE A 93 17.98 12.39 16.20
N CYS A 94 17.61 11.29 15.54
CA CYS A 94 16.75 11.32 14.36
C CYS A 94 15.37 11.90 14.68
N ALA A 95 14.76 11.50 15.80
CA ALA A 95 13.45 12.02 16.21
C ALA A 95 13.49 13.54 16.43
N LEU A 96 14.53 14.07 17.07
CA LEU A 96 14.72 15.51 17.25
C LEU A 96 14.92 16.22 15.90
N PHE A 97 15.73 15.67 15.01
CA PHE A 97 15.96 16.24 13.69
C PHE A 97 14.68 16.29 12.86
N PHE A 98 13.91 15.19 12.82
CA PHE A 98 12.63 15.15 12.11
C PHE A 98 11.58 16.04 12.76
N GLY A 99 11.52 16.11 14.09
CA GLY A 99 10.62 17.00 14.81
C GLY A 99 10.88 18.47 14.47
N LEU A 100 12.15 18.89 14.47
CA LEU A 100 12.53 20.24 14.08
C LEU A 100 12.26 20.51 12.59
N ALA A 101 12.59 19.56 11.71
CA ALA A 101 12.32 19.68 10.28
C ALA A 101 10.82 19.84 9.99
N PHE A 102 9.97 19.05 10.67
CA PHE A 102 8.52 19.14 10.54
C PHE A 102 7.99 20.46 11.09
N ALA A 103 8.55 20.97 12.20
CA ALA A 103 8.21 22.28 12.72
C ALA A 103 8.54 23.40 11.73
N CYS A 104 9.73 23.37 11.12
CA CYS A 104 10.13 24.33 10.08
C CYS A 104 9.26 24.21 8.82
N MET A 105 8.95 22.99 8.37
CA MET A 105 8.05 22.75 7.24
C MET A 105 6.64 23.28 7.51
N SER A 106 6.11 23.05 8.71
CA SER A 106 4.82 23.59 9.12
C SER A 106 4.84 25.11 9.11
N PHE A 107 5.86 25.74 9.69
CA PHE A 107 6.01 27.20 9.65
C PHE A 107 6.03 27.72 8.19
N GLN A 108 6.88 27.14 7.34
CA GLN A 108 6.92 27.51 5.92
C GLN A 108 5.56 27.34 5.23
N HIS A 109 4.82 26.29 5.57
CA HIS A 109 3.51 26.05 4.98
C HIS A 109 2.46 27.10 5.38
N ILE A 110 2.36 27.42 6.66
CA ILE A 110 1.41 28.45 7.13
C ILE A 110 1.80 29.82 6.57
N TRP A 111 3.07 30.20 6.70
CA TRP A 111 3.51 31.58 6.46
C TRP A 111 3.84 31.87 5.00
N CYS A 112 4.33 30.89 4.23
CA CYS A 112 4.70 31.08 2.83
C CYS A 112 3.74 30.37 1.87
N LEU A 113 3.40 29.09 2.08
CA LEU A 113 2.48 28.41 1.16
C LEU A 113 1.06 29.00 1.21
N GLY A 114 0.56 29.42 2.36
CA GLY A 114 -0.73 30.13 2.47
C GLY A 114 -0.87 31.32 1.50
N PRO A 115 0.00 32.34 1.59
CA PRO A 115 -0.02 33.46 0.65
C PRO A 115 0.37 33.06 -0.78
N LEU A 116 1.30 32.12 -0.97
CA LEU A 116 1.63 31.62 -2.32
C LEU A 116 0.43 30.97 -2.99
N PHE A 117 -0.36 30.15 -2.28
CA PHE A 117 -1.58 29.56 -2.84
C PHE A 117 -2.63 30.61 -3.18
N LYS A 118 -2.73 31.69 -2.38
CA LYS A 118 -3.61 32.82 -2.69
C LYS A 118 -3.18 33.51 -3.99
N ILE A 119 -1.88 33.81 -4.13
CA ILE A 119 -1.31 34.42 -5.34
C ILE A 119 -1.46 33.49 -6.55
N TRP A 120 -1.15 32.21 -6.37
CA TRP A 120 -1.28 31.18 -7.38
C TRP A 120 -2.72 31.08 -7.88
N LYS A 121 -3.71 31.11 -6.96
CA LYS A 121 -5.13 31.10 -7.32
C LYS A 121 -5.53 32.32 -8.14
N ILE A 122 -5.01 33.51 -7.81
CA ILE A 122 -5.23 34.73 -8.61
C ILE A 122 -4.61 34.56 -10.01
N SER A 123 -3.38 34.05 -10.09
CA SER A 123 -2.68 33.81 -11.35
C SER A 123 -3.41 32.80 -12.24
N CYS A 124 -3.87 31.68 -11.65
CA CYS A 124 -4.70 30.69 -12.34
C CYS A 124 -6.02 31.26 -12.83
N ASN A 125 -6.63 32.20 -12.10
CA ASN A 125 -7.84 32.87 -12.55
C ASN A 125 -7.59 33.70 -13.82
N SER A 126 -6.44 34.39 -13.88
CA SER A 126 -6.01 35.09 -15.09
C SER A 126 -5.79 34.12 -16.27
N VAL A 127 -5.08 33.01 -16.04
CA VAL A 127 -4.86 31.95 -17.06
C VAL A 127 -6.18 31.36 -17.54
N ARG A 128 -7.12 31.09 -16.63
CA ARG A 128 -8.48 30.62 -16.97
C ARG A 128 -9.17 31.61 -17.90
N SER A 129 -9.09 32.91 -17.61
CA SER A 129 -9.70 33.94 -18.46
C SER A 129 -9.12 33.90 -19.88
N PHE A 130 -7.79 33.83 -20.00
CA PHE A 130 -7.13 33.67 -21.31
C PHE A 130 -7.59 32.41 -22.04
N PHE A 131 -7.66 31.28 -21.34
CA PHE A 131 -8.13 30.02 -21.92
C PHE A 131 -9.58 30.07 -22.38
N VAL A 132 -10.46 30.75 -21.63
CA VAL A 132 -11.86 30.93 -22.02
C VAL A 132 -11.97 31.77 -23.28
N VAL A 133 -11.22 32.87 -23.37
CA VAL A 133 -11.20 33.72 -24.59
C VAL A 133 -10.65 32.92 -25.77
N PHE A 134 -9.58 32.16 -25.57
CA PHE A 134 -8.98 31.30 -26.59
C PHE A 134 -9.96 30.22 -27.08
N ALA A 135 -10.61 29.51 -26.15
CA ALA A 135 -11.63 28.51 -26.47
C ALA A 135 -12.83 29.13 -27.21
N ASN A 136 -13.29 30.31 -26.79
CA ASN A 136 -14.37 31.01 -27.49
C ASN A 136 -13.95 31.48 -28.89
N SER A 137 -12.68 31.78 -29.11
CA SER A 137 -12.20 32.28 -30.41
C SER A 137 -11.90 31.16 -31.39
N LEU A 138 -11.48 29.98 -30.93
CA LEU A 138 -11.08 28.87 -31.79
C LEU A 138 -12.05 27.69 -31.74
N ILE A 139 -12.42 27.26 -30.54
CA ILE A 139 -13.20 26.03 -30.36
C ILE A 139 -14.66 26.28 -30.75
N ARG A 140 -15.25 27.44 -30.42
CA ARG A 140 -16.62 27.78 -30.83
C ARG A 140 -16.83 27.73 -32.35
N PRO A 141 -16.07 28.45 -33.20
CA PRO A 141 -16.30 28.40 -34.64
C PRO A 141 -16.05 27.01 -35.23
N CYS A 142 -15.09 26.25 -34.70
CA CYS A 142 -14.88 24.85 -35.09
C CYS A 142 -16.10 23.96 -34.75
N MET A 143 -16.66 24.08 -33.55
CA MET A 143 -17.84 23.31 -33.17
C MET A 143 -19.10 23.74 -33.92
N GLU A 144 -19.23 25.03 -34.23
CA GLU A 144 -20.37 25.55 -34.97
C GLU A 144 -20.33 25.11 -36.45
N SER A 145 -19.15 25.13 -37.07
CA SER A 145 -18.95 24.58 -38.41
C SER A 145 -19.16 23.05 -38.47
N LEU A 146 -18.69 22.31 -37.46
CA LEU A 146 -18.98 20.87 -37.31
C LEU A 146 -20.49 20.62 -37.16
N GLY A 147 -21.17 21.39 -36.32
CA GLY A 147 -22.62 21.31 -36.15
C GLY A 147 -23.36 21.60 -37.46
N TYR A 148 -22.92 22.61 -38.22
CA TYR A 148 -23.49 22.95 -39.52
C TYR A 148 -23.25 21.86 -40.58
N PHE A 149 -22.08 21.22 -40.54
CA PHE A 149 -21.76 20.08 -41.40
C PHE A 149 -22.72 18.91 -41.15
N PHE A 150 -22.99 18.56 -39.90
CA PHE A 150 -23.94 17.50 -39.56
C PHE A 150 -25.40 17.89 -39.80
N TYR A 151 -25.76 19.16 -39.63
CA TYR A 151 -27.11 19.65 -39.93
C TYR A 151 -27.47 19.50 -41.42
N ASN A 152 -26.51 19.72 -42.33
CA ASN A 152 -26.74 19.54 -43.76
C ASN A 152 -27.00 18.08 -44.15
N ILE A 153 -26.62 17.11 -43.31
CA ILE A 153 -26.93 15.69 -43.50
C ILE A 153 -28.31 15.38 -42.89
N ARG A 154 -29.36 16.09 -43.31
CA ARG A 154 -30.76 15.70 -43.00
C ARG A 154 -31.27 14.77 -44.08
N VAL A 155 -31.36 13.48 -43.74
CA VAL A 155 -32.04 12.46 -44.57
C VAL A 155 -33.54 12.73 -44.51
N GLN A 156 -34.10 13.29 -45.58
CA GLN A 156 -35.54 13.43 -45.74
C GLN A 156 -36.12 12.08 -46.17
N ASN A 157 -36.70 11.34 -45.21
CA ASN A 157 -37.48 10.15 -45.52
C ASN A 157 -38.81 10.59 -46.14
N GLN A 158 -38.85 10.76 -47.46
CA GLN A 158 -40.11 10.89 -48.18
C GLN A 158 -40.89 9.58 -48.05
N LYS A 159 -42.03 9.62 -47.34
CA LYS A 159 -43.05 8.58 -47.48
C LYS A 159 -43.65 8.70 -48.88
N ILE A 160 -43.46 7.67 -49.71
CA ILE A 160 -44.04 7.58 -51.04
C ILE A 160 -45.57 7.69 -50.93
N PRO A 161 -46.24 8.58 -51.69
CA PRO A 161 -47.69 8.67 -51.67
C PRO A 161 -48.33 7.46 -52.38
N ASP A 162 -49.09 6.66 -51.63
CA ASP A 162 -49.91 5.55 -52.13
C ASP A 162 -51.16 6.08 -52.86
N ASN A 163 -50.99 6.74 -54.02
CA ASN A 163 -52.13 7.09 -54.87
C ASN A 163 -51.87 6.77 -56.34
N ILE A 164 -51.82 5.47 -56.61
CA ILE A 164 -52.03 4.90 -57.95
C ILE A 164 -53.28 4.04 -57.86
N HIS A 165 -54.44 4.67 -57.62
CA HIS A 165 -55.73 4.03 -57.84
C HIS A 165 -56.34 4.53 -59.17
N PHE A 166 -56.03 3.75 -60.20
CA PHE A 166 -56.86 3.42 -61.36
C PHE A 166 -57.40 4.53 -62.27
N LYS A 167 -56.56 4.82 -63.27
CA LYS A 167 -56.85 4.97 -64.70
C LYS A 167 -57.99 4.06 -65.23
N ASN A 168 -59.27 4.31 -64.93
CA ASN A 168 -60.39 3.49 -65.46
C ASN A 168 -61.76 4.19 -65.68
N GLU A 169 -61.87 5.52 -65.66
CA GLU A 169 -63.18 6.19 -65.90
C GLU A 169 -63.24 7.00 -67.21
N ALA A 170 -62.18 6.99 -68.03
CA ALA A 170 -62.11 7.78 -69.28
C ALA A 170 -62.30 6.94 -70.57
N PHE A 171 -62.72 5.68 -70.46
CA PHE A 171 -63.01 4.84 -71.61
C PHE A 171 -64.14 3.88 -71.23
N ILE A 172 -65.38 4.22 -71.60
CA ILE A 172 -66.42 3.36 -72.20
C ILE A 172 -67.72 4.20 -72.25
N VAL A 173 -68.14 4.41 -73.50
CA VAL A 173 -69.48 4.65 -74.07
C VAL A 173 -70.67 4.65 -73.11
#